data_AF-A0A645CJ01-F1
#
_entry.id   AF-A0A645CJ01-F1
#
_cell.length_a   1.000
_cell.length_b   1.000
_cell.length_c   1.000
_cell.angle_alpha   90.00
_cell.angle_beta   90.00
_cell.angle_gamma   90.00
#
_symmetry.space_group_name_H-M   'P 1'
#
loop_
_entity.id
_entity.type
_entity.pdbx_description
1 polymer ?
#
loop_
_entity_poly.entity_id
_entity_poly.type
_entity_poly.pdbx_seq_one_letter_code
_entity_poly.pdbx_strand_id
1 'polypeptide(L)'
;MRIDEKEFLLEIIDGKKMDFYLEDDMFEIEGRAKKENDEIIIEVLDGVGHVLEICGQYLKLIDRANCLYARRLDTDKIFQMEINRVYDKLTNPAAEDFMKMSNLGVEQFFKKQTDTLVWFDTDQKKWVIELNKINMYFSGDRYYYDTVNELYEENKEQMVGVWQAVYYSSEAESA
;
A
#
# COMPACT_ATOMS: atom_id res chain seq x y z
N MET A 1 -4.12 -15.18 2.05
CA MET A 1 -2.74 -14.98 1.60
C MET A 1 -2.08 -16.32 1.36
N ARG A 2 -1.44 -16.51 0.20
CA ARG A 2 -0.59 -17.70 -0.04
C ARG A 2 0.69 -17.60 0.79
N ILE A 3 1.37 -18.72 1.06
CA ILE A 3 2.59 -18.72 1.90
C ILE A 3 3.67 -17.83 1.26
N ASP A 4 3.87 -17.94 -0.05
CA ASP A 4 4.90 -17.20 -0.80
C ASP A 4 4.66 -15.68 -0.77
N GLU A 5 3.40 -15.24 -0.85
CA GLU A 5 3.00 -13.82 -0.74
C GLU A 5 3.32 -13.26 0.65
N LYS A 6 3.14 -14.07 1.69
CA LYS A 6 3.40 -13.69 3.08
C LYS A 6 4.90 -13.59 3.36
N GLU A 7 5.69 -14.55 2.87
CA GLU A 7 7.16 -14.50 3.00
C GLU A 7 7.72 -13.26 2.31
N PHE A 8 7.32 -13.02 1.06
CA PHE A 8 7.67 -11.80 0.33
C PHE A 8 7.27 -10.53 1.11
N LEU A 9 6.02 -10.47 1.61
CA LEU A 9 5.53 -9.34 2.38
C LEU A 9 6.42 -9.06 3.59
N LEU A 10 6.79 -10.08 4.37
CA LEU A 10 7.61 -9.91 5.57
C LEU A 10 9.06 -9.50 5.25
N GLU A 11 9.56 -9.80 4.06
CA GLU A 11 10.88 -9.36 3.58
C GLU A 11 10.91 -7.87 3.22
N ILE A 12 9.83 -7.34 2.62
CA ILE A 12 9.80 -5.96 2.10
C ILE A 12 9.37 -4.91 3.12
N ILE A 13 8.77 -5.32 4.24
CA ILE A 13 7.99 -4.43 5.11
C ILE A 13 8.84 -3.49 5.97
N ASP A 14 10.13 -3.79 6.17
CA ASP A 14 11.00 -3.04 7.05
C ASP A 14 11.17 -1.58 6.60
N GLY A 15 10.85 -0.64 7.49
CA GLY A 15 10.90 0.80 7.23
C GLY A 15 9.76 1.34 6.35
N LYS A 16 8.88 0.47 5.84
CA LYS A 16 7.80 0.87 4.93
C LYS A 16 6.54 1.31 5.66
N LYS A 17 5.75 2.13 4.97
CA LYS A 17 4.38 2.41 5.38
C LYS A 17 3.47 1.27 4.95
N MET A 18 2.36 1.13 5.67
CA MET A 18 1.34 0.16 5.35
C MET A 18 -0.04 0.65 5.74
N ASP A 19 -1.01 0.13 5.00
CA ASP A 19 -2.42 0.20 5.37
C ASP A 19 -2.86 -1.20 5.79
N PHE A 20 -3.56 -1.33 6.91
CA PHE A 20 -3.98 -2.60 7.47
C PHE A 20 -5.30 -2.50 8.24
N TYR A 21 -5.93 -3.65 8.44
CA TYR A 21 -7.15 -3.81 9.23
C TYR A 21 -6.84 -4.67 10.46
N LEU A 22 -7.56 -4.40 11.55
CA LEU A 22 -7.52 -5.22 12.77
C LEU A 22 -8.89 -5.84 13.00
N GLU A 23 -8.91 -7.15 13.22
CA GLU A 23 -10.13 -7.97 13.21
C GLU A 23 -10.90 -7.82 11.88
N ASP A 24 -12.16 -8.27 11.83
CA ASP A 24 -13.07 -8.02 10.72
C ASP A 24 -13.59 -6.55 10.71
N ASP A 25 -12.83 -5.61 11.25
CA ASP A 25 -13.21 -4.20 11.26
C ASP A 25 -12.98 -3.58 9.86
N MET A 26 -13.97 -2.84 9.36
CA MET A 26 -13.92 -2.22 8.03
C MET A 26 -13.13 -0.90 8.01
N PHE A 27 -12.48 -0.54 9.12
CA PHE A 27 -11.71 0.69 9.25
C PHE A 27 -10.22 0.46 9.03
N GLU A 28 -9.69 1.06 7.97
CA GLU A 28 -8.28 1.01 7.62
C GLU A 28 -7.42 1.86 8.58
N ILE A 29 -6.28 1.32 8.97
CA ILE A 29 -5.27 1.96 9.83
C ILE A 29 -4.00 2.15 9.01
N GLU A 30 -3.40 3.33 9.08
CA GLU A 30 -2.08 3.61 8.52
C GLU A 30 -1.02 3.36 9.60
N GLY A 31 0.04 2.64 9.24
CA GLY A 31 1.18 2.40 10.12
C GLY A 31 2.52 2.38 9.39
N ARG A 32 3.59 2.20 10.17
CA ARG A 32 4.94 1.98 9.67
C ARG A 32 5.57 0.81 10.39
N ALA A 33 6.06 -0.17 9.63
CA ALA A 33 6.82 -1.27 10.21
C ALA A 33 8.29 -0.93 10.37
N LYS A 34 8.88 -1.53 11.39
CA LYS A 34 10.30 -1.54 11.64
C LYS A 34 10.71 -2.88 12.19
N LYS A 35 11.77 -3.46 11.64
CA LYS A 35 12.37 -4.69 12.15
C LYS A 35 13.40 -4.34 13.23
N GLU A 36 13.18 -4.84 14.44
CA GLU A 36 14.08 -4.66 15.58
C GLU A 36 14.25 -5.98 16.32
N ASN A 37 15.50 -6.46 16.48
CA ASN A 37 15.82 -7.69 17.22
C ASN A 37 15.02 -8.93 16.77
N ASP A 38 14.91 -9.14 15.44
CA ASP A 38 14.10 -10.19 14.82
C ASP A 38 12.58 -10.10 15.06
N GLU A 39 12.11 -8.99 15.64
CA GLU A 39 10.69 -8.67 15.77
C GLU A 39 10.29 -7.58 14.78
N ILE A 40 9.03 -7.57 14.36
CA ILE A 40 8.47 -6.49 13.54
C ILE A 40 7.52 -5.68 14.42
N ILE A 41 7.86 -4.41 14.60
CA ILE A 41 7.06 -3.44 15.35
C ILE A 41 6.40 -2.49 14.36
N ILE A 42 5.10 -2.27 14.52
CA ILE A 42 4.29 -1.36 13.73
C ILE A 42 3.97 -0.15 14.62
N GLU A 43 4.44 1.03 14.20
CA GLU A 43 3.99 2.32 14.73
C GLU A 43 2.69 2.70 14.01
N VAL A 44 1.63 2.94 14.78
CA VAL A 44 0.35 3.42 14.26
C VAL A 44 0.44 4.92 14.00
N LEU A 45 0.12 5.34 12.78
CA LEU A 45 0.28 6.72 12.31
C LEU A 45 -1.05 7.45 12.17
N ASP A 46 -2.08 6.79 11.62
CA ASP A 46 -3.38 7.40 11.37
C ASP A 46 -4.48 6.33 11.32
N GLY A 47 -5.73 6.74 11.53
CA GLY A 47 -6.90 5.86 11.58
C GLY A 47 -8.10 6.56 12.20
N VAL A 48 -9.26 5.89 12.20
CA VAL A 48 -10.45 6.45 12.85
C VAL A 48 -10.25 6.46 14.37
N GLY A 49 -10.61 7.55 15.04
CA GLY A 49 -10.26 7.77 16.45
C GLY A 49 -10.58 6.62 17.41
N HIS A 50 -11.76 6.00 17.30
CA HIS A 50 -12.13 4.86 18.14
C HIS A 50 -11.27 3.62 17.88
N VAL A 51 -10.82 3.42 16.63
CA VAL A 51 -9.90 2.33 16.26
C VAL A 51 -8.51 2.61 16.82
N LEU A 52 -8.05 3.86 16.78
CA LEU A 52 -6.77 4.26 17.36
C LEU A 52 -6.71 4.02 18.88
N GLU A 53 -7.80 4.28 19.59
CA GLU A 53 -7.93 3.96 21.02
C GLU A 53 -7.83 2.44 21.28
N ILE A 54 -8.43 1.64 20.38
CA ILE A 54 -8.43 0.18 20.47
C ILE A 54 -7.06 -0.41 20.12
N CYS A 55 -6.38 0.08 19.08
CA CYS A 55 -5.12 -0.49 18.61
C CYS A 55 -3.92 0.01 19.43
N GLY A 56 -3.97 1.20 20.00
CA GLY A 56 -2.83 1.83 20.66
C GLY A 56 -1.75 2.28 19.66
N GLN A 57 -0.63 2.80 20.19
CA GLN A 57 0.41 3.42 19.36
C GLN A 57 1.37 2.41 18.72
N TYR A 58 1.66 1.29 19.41
CA TYR A 58 2.66 0.31 18.96
C TYR A 58 2.12 -1.11 19.03
N LEU A 59 2.27 -1.81 17.90
CA LEU A 59 1.84 -3.19 17.72
C LEU A 59 3.05 -4.06 17.38
N LYS A 60 3.12 -5.26 17.92
CA LYS A 60 4.04 -6.31 17.47
C LYS A 60 3.33 -7.21 16.48
N LEU A 61 3.92 -7.37 15.30
CA LEU A 61 3.46 -8.32 14.32
C LEU A 61 3.84 -9.75 14.73
N ILE A 62 2.88 -10.66 14.63
CA ILE A 62 3.02 -12.07 14.96
C ILE A 62 2.51 -12.87 13.75
N ASP A 63 3.36 -13.72 13.19
CA ASP A 63 2.96 -14.72 12.19
C ASP A 63 2.70 -16.07 12.87
N ARG A 64 1.48 -16.60 12.76
CA ARG A 64 1.10 -17.92 13.27
C ARG A 64 0.09 -18.58 12.34
N ALA A 65 0.34 -19.83 11.99
CA ALA A 65 -0.62 -20.69 11.28
C ALA A 65 -1.24 -20.06 10.01
N ASN A 66 -0.42 -19.33 9.24
CA ASN A 66 -0.82 -18.60 8.02
C ASN A 66 -1.75 -17.41 8.25
N CYS A 67 -1.86 -16.93 9.48
CA CYS A 67 -2.55 -15.70 9.83
C CYS A 67 -1.55 -14.70 10.42
N LEU A 68 -1.77 -13.42 10.12
CA LEU A 68 -1.07 -12.33 10.78
C LEU A 68 -1.89 -11.86 11.98
N TYR A 69 -1.20 -11.57 13.06
CA TYR A 69 -1.77 -11.02 14.28
C TYR A 69 -0.97 -9.79 14.71
N ALA A 70 -1.65 -8.87 15.36
CA ALA A 70 -1.04 -7.69 15.97
C ALA A 70 -1.25 -7.75 17.48
N ARG A 71 -0.15 -7.70 18.25
CA ARG A 71 -0.21 -7.62 19.72
C ARG A 71 0.14 -6.22 20.19
N ARG A 72 -0.72 -5.61 20.99
CA ARG A 72 -0.42 -4.36 21.69
C ARG A 72 0.74 -4.53 22.63
N LEU A 73 1.70 -3.60 22.57
CA LEU A 73 2.86 -3.63 23.48
C LEU A 73 2.53 -3.17 24.91
N ASP A 74 1.43 -2.45 25.12
CA ASP A 74 1.06 -1.87 26.42
C ASP A 74 0.09 -2.73 27.26
N THR A 75 -0.71 -3.57 26.60
CA THR A 75 -1.81 -4.34 27.21
C THR A 75 -1.81 -5.82 26.86
N ASP A 76 -0.87 -6.27 26.00
CA ASP A 76 -0.80 -7.62 25.45
C ASP A 76 -2.06 -8.10 24.69
N LYS A 77 -3.04 -7.22 24.44
CA LYS A 77 -4.21 -7.54 23.62
C LYS A 77 -3.76 -7.94 22.21
N ILE A 78 -4.32 -9.02 21.68
CA ILE A 78 -4.00 -9.56 20.36
C ILE A 78 -5.21 -9.37 19.46
N PHE A 79 -4.96 -8.96 18.22
CA PHE A 79 -5.93 -8.85 17.14
C PHE A 79 -5.52 -9.74 15.98
N GLN A 80 -6.49 -10.30 15.26
CA GLN A 80 -6.19 -10.71 13.89
C GLN A 80 -5.87 -9.47 13.05
N MET A 81 -4.97 -9.58 12.09
CA MET A 81 -4.56 -8.46 11.24
C MET A 81 -4.53 -8.87 9.78
N GLU A 82 -4.99 -7.96 8.92
CA GLU A 82 -4.86 -8.07 7.48
C GLU A 82 -4.11 -6.85 6.94
N ILE A 83 -2.99 -7.08 6.25
CA ILE A 83 -2.26 -6.00 5.58
C ILE A 83 -2.87 -5.81 4.21
N ASN A 84 -3.42 -4.62 3.98
CA ASN A 84 -4.04 -4.24 2.72
C ASN A 84 -2.98 -3.79 1.71
N ARG A 85 -2.05 -2.92 2.13
CA ARG A 85 -1.02 -2.35 1.26
C ARG A 85 0.29 -2.12 1.99
N VAL A 86 1.40 -2.27 1.29
CA VAL A 86 2.74 -1.83 1.73
C VAL A 86 3.32 -0.88 0.68
N TYR A 87 3.75 0.30 1.11
CA TYR A 87 4.11 1.38 0.19
C TYR A 87 5.15 2.36 0.75
N ASP A 88 5.79 3.09 -0.16
CA ASP A 88 6.46 4.35 0.14
C ASP A 88 5.57 5.54 -0.25
N LYS A 89 5.65 6.63 0.52
CA LYS A 89 4.89 7.85 0.24
C LYS A 89 5.71 8.79 -0.65
N LEU A 90 5.12 9.22 -1.76
CA LEU A 90 5.65 10.25 -2.65
C LEU A 90 4.77 11.49 -2.56
N THR A 91 5.36 12.68 -2.46
CA THR A 91 4.62 13.95 -2.38
C THR A 91 4.95 14.79 -3.59
N ASN A 92 3.94 15.09 -4.40
CA ASN A 92 4.06 15.74 -5.71
C ASN A 92 5.17 15.11 -6.56
N PRO A 93 5.11 13.78 -6.82
CA PRO A 93 6.14 13.08 -7.58
C PRO A 93 6.28 13.68 -8.97
N ALA A 94 7.50 13.72 -9.50
CA ALA A 94 7.75 13.95 -10.91
C ALA A 94 7.74 12.62 -11.68
N ALA A 95 7.63 12.67 -13.01
CA ALA A 95 7.69 11.48 -13.87
C ALA A 95 8.92 10.58 -13.59
N GLU A 96 10.07 11.18 -13.27
CA GLU A 96 11.30 10.46 -12.92
C GLU A 96 11.18 9.63 -11.62
N ASP A 97 10.35 10.07 -10.66
CA ASP A 97 10.12 9.34 -9.42
C ASP A 97 9.39 8.02 -9.70
N PHE A 98 8.41 8.01 -10.60
CA PHE A 98 7.72 6.79 -11.03
C PHE A 98 8.71 5.79 -11.64
N MET A 99 9.56 6.24 -12.57
CA MET A 99 10.59 5.38 -13.17
C MET A 99 11.56 4.83 -12.13
N LYS A 100 12.02 5.68 -11.21
CA LYS A 100 12.96 5.29 -10.15
C LYS A 100 12.34 4.20 -9.26
N MET A 101 11.09 4.39 -8.84
CA MET A 101 10.41 3.42 -7.98
C MET A 101 10.09 2.12 -8.72
N SER A 102 9.69 2.18 -10.00
CA SER A 102 9.50 0.96 -10.80
C SER A 102 10.78 0.14 -10.95
N ASN A 103 11.94 0.80 -11.10
CA ASN A 103 13.24 0.12 -11.10
C ASN A 103 13.60 -0.51 -9.74
N LEU A 104 12.95 -0.09 -8.65
CA LEU A 104 13.07 -0.67 -7.31
C LEU A 104 12.02 -1.76 -7.04
N GLY A 105 11.25 -2.16 -8.06
CA GLY A 105 10.24 -3.22 -7.95
C GLY A 105 8.85 -2.74 -7.56
N VAL A 106 8.55 -1.44 -7.67
CA VAL A 106 7.18 -0.93 -7.52
C VAL A 106 6.39 -1.16 -8.79
N GLU A 107 5.31 -1.92 -8.68
CA GLU A 107 4.45 -2.27 -9.81
C GLU A 107 3.34 -1.22 -10.04
N GLN A 108 2.87 -0.58 -8.97
CA GLN A 108 1.72 0.31 -9.03
C GLN A 108 1.91 1.57 -8.16
N PHE A 109 1.29 2.66 -8.59
CA PHE A 109 1.27 3.93 -7.89
C PHE A 109 -0.17 4.35 -7.65
N PHE A 110 -0.54 4.54 -6.39
CA PHE A 110 -1.91 4.79 -6.00
C PHE A 110 -2.09 6.14 -5.32
N LYS A 111 -3.08 6.91 -5.76
CA LYS A 111 -3.48 8.17 -5.14
C LYS A 111 -4.86 8.01 -4.52
N LYS A 112 -4.87 7.81 -3.21
CA LYS A 112 -6.06 7.49 -2.42
C LYS A 112 -7.17 8.55 -2.51
N GLN A 113 -6.83 9.84 -2.58
CA GLN A 113 -7.83 10.93 -2.56
C GLN A 113 -8.72 10.97 -3.79
N THR A 114 -8.21 10.52 -4.93
CA THR A 114 -8.90 10.56 -6.23
C THR A 114 -9.09 9.17 -6.83
N ASP A 115 -8.83 8.14 -6.03
CA ASP A 115 -8.84 6.73 -6.44
C ASP A 115 -8.16 6.52 -7.80
N THR A 116 -6.95 7.09 -7.93
CA THR A 116 -6.20 7.09 -9.19
C THR A 116 -5.07 6.08 -9.11
N LEU A 117 -4.93 5.24 -10.13
CA LEU A 117 -3.89 4.23 -10.23
C LEU A 117 -3.02 4.52 -11.45
N VAL A 118 -1.70 4.37 -11.31
CA VAL A 118 -0.74 4.40 -12.40
C VAL A 118 0.11 3.14 -12.34
N TRP A 119 0.32 2.47 -13.47
CA TRP A 119 1.20 1.30 -13.58
C TRP A 119 1.78 1.17 -14.99
N PHE A 120 2.75 0.29 -15.15
CA PHE A 120 3.25 -0.10 -16.46
C PHE A 120 2.64 -1.45 -16.85
N ASP A 121 1.78 -1.46 -17.87
CA ASP A 121 1.23 -2.66 -18.47
C ASP A 121 2.31 -3.33 -19.33
N THR A 122 2.79 -4.49 -18.90
CA THR A 122 3.90 -5.20 -19.55
C THR A 122 3.50 -5.88 -20.86
N ASP A 123 2.23 -6.25 -21.01
CA ASP A 123 1.71 -6.89 -22.22
C ASP A 123 1.58 -5.88 -23.36
N GLN A 124 1.00 -4.72 -23.05
CA GLN A 124 0.85 -3.61 -23.99
C GLN A 124 2.12 -2.78 -24.13
N LYS A 125 3.04 -2.89 -23.16
CA LYS A 125 4.25 -2.06 -23.01
C LYS A 125 3.92 -0.58 -22.94
N LYS A 126 2.89 -0.25 -22.16
CA LYS A 126 2.38 1.12 -22.01
C LYS A 126 2.27 1.52 -20.55
N TRP A 127 2.48 2.79 -20.29
CA TRP A 127 2.09 3.40 -19.03
C TRP A 127 0.58 3.63 -19.03
N VAL A 128 -0.08 3.20 -17.97
CA VAL A 128 -1.52 3.30 -17.82
C VAL A 128 -1.82 4.20 -16.64
N ILE A 129 -2.81 5.08 -16.81
CA ILE A 129 -3.48 5.77 -15.71
C ILE A 129 -4.95 5.38 -15.72
N GLU A 130 -5.46 4.98 -14.57
CA GLU A 130 -6.87 4.75 -14.32
C GLU A 130 -7.38 5.85 -13.39
N LEU A 131 -8.30 6.67 -13.89
CA LEU A 131 -8.94 7.74 -13.14
C LEU A 131 -10.23 7.26 -12.51
N ASN A 132 -10.49 7.67 -11.27
CA ASN A 132 -11.71 7.37 -10.54
C ASN A 132 -12.03 5.87 -10.51
N LYS A 133 -11.08 5.02 -10.08
CA LYS A 133 -11.38 3.61 -9.81
C LYS A 133 -12.60 3.58 -8.87
N ILE A 134 -13.67 2.89 -9.25
CA ILE A 134 -14.96 3.00 -8.54
C ILE A 134 -15.05 1.95 -7.43
N ASN A 135 -14.55 0.74 -7.68
CA ASN A 135 -14.35 -0.37 -6.74
C ASN A 135 -13.77 -1.60 -7.47
N MET A 136 -13.60 -2.71 -6.75
CA MET A 136 -13.11 -4.00 -7.25
C MET A 136 -13.89 -4.64 -8.42
N TYR A 137 -15.08 -4.13 -8.78
CA TYR A 137 -15.93 -4.68 -9.84
C TYR A 137 -16.10 -3.74 -11.04
N PHE A 138 -15.63 -2.49 -10.94
CA PHE A 138 -15.80 -1.48 -11.96
C PHE A 138 -14.49 -0.74 -12.19
N SER A 139 -13.92 -0.94 -13.38
CA SER A 139 -12.77 -0.17 -13.85
C SER A 139 -13.15 1.29 -14.04
N GLY A 140 -12.27 2.19 -13.58
CA GLY A 140 -12.31 3.60 -13.92
C GLY A 140 -11.93 3.88 -15.39
N ASP A 141 -11.83 5.16 -15.73
CA ASP A 141 -11.43 5.58 -17.08
C ASP A 141 -9.93 5.33 -17.27
N ARG A 142 -9.57 4.43 -18.20
CA ARG A 142 -8.17 4.05 -18.49
C ARG A 142 -7.63 4.77 -19.72
N TYR A 143 -6.44 5.35 -19.55
CA TYR A 143 -5.68 6.01 -20.62
C TYR A 143 -4.29 5.41 -20.71
N TYR A 144 -3.77 5.27 -21.94
CA TYR A 144 -2.55 4.53 -22.24
C TYR A 144 -1.54 5.41 -22.96
N TYR A 145 -0.28 5.33 -22.52
CA TYR A 145 0.81 6.20 -22.94
C TYR A 145 2.07 5.39 -23.28
N ASP A 146 2.85 5.84 -24.26
CA ASP A 146 4.08 5.15 -24.63
C ASP A 146 5.21 5.47 -23.63
N THR A 147 5.16 6.65 -22.99
CA THR A 147 6.12 7.05 -21.96
C THR A 147 5.43 7.62 -20.72
N VAL A 148 6.11 7.50 -19.57
CA VAL A 148 5.64 8.13 -18.33
C VAL A 148 5.61 9.66 -18.42
N ASN A 149 6.46 10.26 -19.25
CA ASN A 149 6.51 11.71 -19.44
C ASN A 149 5.26 12.22 -20.16
N GLU A 150 4.78 11.48 -21.19
CA GLU A 150 3.52 11.78 -21.87
C GLU A 150 2.34 11.67 -20.88
N LEU A 151 2.27 10.56 -20.13
CA LEU A 151 1.26 10.37 -19.08
C LEU A 151 1.26 11.56 -18.11
N TYR A 152 2.44 11.96 -17.64
CA TYR A 152 2.59 13.02 -16.65
C TYR A 152 2.15 14.39 -17.17
N GLU A 153 2.59 14.78 -18.38
CA GLU A 153 2.24 16.08 -18.95
C GLU A 153 0.75 16.18 -19.30
N GLU A 154 0.14 15.13 -19.84
CA GLU A 154 -1.30 15.13 -20.15
C GLU A 154 -2.18 15.10 -18.90
N ASN A 155 -1.68 14.57 -17.78
CA ASN A 155 -2.43 14.41 -16.53
C ASN A 155 -1.89 15.29 -15.39
N LYS A 156 -1.17 16.38 -15.71
CA LYS A 156 -0.41 17.18 -14.75
C LYS A 156 -1.18 17.61 -13.50
N GLU A 157 -2.44 17.99 -13.65
CA GLU A 157 -3.29 18.37 -12.51
C GLU A 157 -3.61 17.17 -11.60
N GLN A 158 -3.79 15.99 -12.17
CA GLN A 158 -4.03 14.75 -11.42
C GLN A 158 -2.76 14.25 -10.72
N MET A 159 -1.57 14.58 -11.25
CA MET A 159 -0.28 14.16 -10.68
C MET A 159 0.06 14.87 -9.35
N VAL A 160 -0.53 16.03 -9.08
CA VAL A 160 -0.31 16.77 -7.82
C VAL A 160 -0.98 16.05 -6.64
N GLY A 161 -0.26 15.89 -5.54
CA GLY A 161 -0.79 15.33 -4.29
C GLY A 161 0.12 14.28 -3.67
N VAL A 162 -0.49 13.41 -2.86
CA VAL A 162 0.22 12.34 -2.15
C VAL A 162 -0.06 11.02 -2.86
N TRP A 163 1.01 10.36 -3.29
CA TRP A 163 0.96 9.05 -3.93
C TRP A 163 1.59 7.99 -3.04
N GLN A 164 1.10 6.76 -3.18
CA GLN A 164 1.64 5.55 -2.59
C GLN A 164 2.34 4.77 -3.69
N ALA A 165 3.64 4.56 -3.59
CA ALA A 165 4.40 3.65 -4.44
C ALA A 165 4.30 2.24 -3.83
N VAL A 166 3.45 1.40 -4.43
CA VAL A 166 2.93 0.16 -3.84
C VAL A 166 3.81 -1.03 -4.19
N TYR A 167 4.37 -1.68 -3.18
CA TYR A 167 5.15 -2.93 -3.30
C TYR A 167 4.30 -4.18 -3.12
N TYR A 168 3.18 -4.04 -2.40
CA TYR A 168 2.23 -5.11 -2.17
C TYR A 168 0.84 -4.51 -1.98
N SER A 169 -0.17 -5.14 -2.58
CA SER A 169 -1.57 -4.90 -2.27
C SER A 169 -2.35 -6.22 -2.29
N SER A 170 -3.20 -6.45 -1.29
CA SER A 170 -4.12 -7.60 -1.27
C SER A 170 -5.22 -7.48 -2.34
N GLU A 171 -5.46 -6.26 -2.85
CA GLU A 171 -6.43 -5.95 -3.89
C GLU A 171 -5.83 -5.87 -5.30
N ALA A 172 -4.52 -6.12 -5.46
CA ALA A 172 -3.89 -6.09 -6.76
C ALA A 172 -4.56 -7.13 -7.67
N GLU A 173 -5.20 -6.66 -8.76
CA GLU A 173 -5.55 -7.52 -9.87
C GLU A 173 -4.26 -8.20 -10.33
N SER A 174 -4.30 -9.51 -10.54
CA SER A 174 -3.33 -10.16 -11.39
C SER A 174 -3.41 -9.46 -12.75
N ALA A 175 -2.48 -8.53 -12.99
CA ALA A 175 -2.27 -7.90 -14.28
C ALA A 175 -2.02 -8.99 -15.34
#